data_AF-A0A1V5K218-F1
#
_entry.id   AF-A0A1V5K218-F1
#
_cell.length_a   1.000
_cell.length_b   1.000
_cell.length_c   1.000
_cell.angle_alpha   90.00
_cell.angle_beta   90.00
_cell.angle_gamma   90.00
#
_symmetry.space_group_name_H-M   'P 1'
#
loop_
_entity.id
_entity.type
_entity.pdbx_description
1 polymer ?
#
loop_
_entity_poly.entity_id
_entity_poly.type
_entity_poly.pdbx_seq_one_letter_code
_entity_poly.pdbx_strand_id
1 'polypeptide(L)'
;MKLILKVPNWYQDFHKNGYDLERLVPLFDEIAVGTESRDPKTTRFMPVHGSMLFTYIKQLAPEKVKKAWFDVYMCDEKIYVEQAYQSLLGGADEIILFCAGIMGQKTIRPLVTALIEHTEKIDRLSGFSKIFTVPVLRAANTEGEDYLHQYLLMAGLPVYLTPVETKYREKLVVLTEQSAAEQDRPALFNRLIKLKKDILMTTGFAQSIKKYFGVKEVKEEVRVDRIKYAGRTQHIDEELYLKLEVTDGKHLALLNDAYPYLSFMKVKDSKVYVASIPVSAGAIKNILGQEEPDDYRFMFKYPWFTEPLKSIVKPYANVLLYNGLKTLYKYEI
;
A
#
# COMPACT_ATOMS: atom_id res chain seq x y z
N MET A 1 -0.62 -23.84 27.75
CA MET A 1 -0.29 -22.40 27.68
C MET A 1 -0.46 -21.98 26.24
N LYS A 2 -1.05 -20.80 25.97
CA LYS A 2 -1.20 -20.26 24.62
C LYS A 2 -0.19 -19.12 24.41
N LEU A 3 0.64 -19.23 23.40
CA LEU A 3 1.68 -18.27 23.04
C LEU A 3 1.24 -17.42 21.85
N ILE A 4 1.25 -16.10 22.03
CA ILE A 4 0.82 -15.14 20.99
C ILE A 4 2.04 -14.34 20.53
N LEU A 5 2.34 -14.39 19.24
CA LEU A 5 3.36 -13.53 18.63
C LEU A 5 2.76 -12.14 18.40
N LYS A 6 3.33 -11.10 19.00
CA LYS A 6 3.03 -9.72 18.61
C LYS A 6 4.02 -9.27 17.56
N VAL A 7 3.53 -8.90 16.37
CA VAL A 7 4.35 -8.28 15.33
C VAL A 7 4.05 -6.78 15.27
N PRO A 8 5.04 -5.91 15.09
CA PRO A 8 4.84 -4.45 15.03
C PRO A 8 4.45 -3.96 13.62
N ASN A 9 4.08 -2.68 13.48
CA ASN A 9 3.65 -2.11 12.20
C ASN A 9 4.74 -1.99 11.11
N TRP A 10 6.04 -2.02 11.44
CA TRP A 10 7.14 -1.75 10.50
C TRP A 10 7.53 -2.92 9.59
N TYR A 11 6.53 -3.58 8.99
CA TYR A 11 6.70 -4.85 8.25
C TYR A 11 7.80 -4.86 7.17
N GLN A 12 8.11 -3.71 6.58
CA GLN A 12 9.13 -3.56 5.54
C GLN A 12 10.54 -3.96 6.00
N ASP A 13 10.82 -3.85 7.29
CA ASP A 13 12.13 -4.18 7.87
C ASP A 13 12.09 -5.43 8.74
N PHE A 14 11.06 -6.26 8.63
CA PHE A 14 10.96 -7.51 9.40
C PHE A 14 12.15 -8.42 9.18
N HIS A 15 12.56 -8.62 7.92
CA HIS A 15 13.71 -9.47 7.58
C HIS A 15 15.03 -8.93 8.13
N LYS A 16 15.16 -7.60 8.29
CA LYS A 16 16.36 -6.94 8.84
C LYS A 16 16.43 -7.02 10.36
N ASN A 17 15.29 -7.18 11.04
CA ASN A 17 15.17 -7.11 12.50
C ASN A 17 14.79 -8.47 13.14
N GLY A 18 14.91 -9.58 12.41
CA GLY A 18 14.69 -10.93 12.94
C GLY A 18 13.24 -11.39 13.01
N TYR A 19 12.29 -10.65 12.41
CA TYR A 19 10.89 -11.08 12.24
C TYR A 19 10.74 -11.97 11.00
N ASP A 20 11.40 -13.13 11.02
CA ASP A 20 11.22 -14.15 9.99
C ASP A 20 9.86 -14.84 10.19
N LEU A 21 8.84 -14.37 9.47
CA LEU A 21 7.49 -14.89 9.60
C LEU A 21 7.38 -16.37 9.17
N GLU A 22 8.20 -16.84 8.23
CA GLU A 22 8.18 -18.25 7.83
C GLU A 22 8.61 -19.15 8.99
N ARG A 23 9.61 -18.72 9.77
CA ARG A 23 10.09 -19.45 10.95
C ARG A 23 9.25 -19.20 12.20
N LEU A 24 8.76 -17.98 12.40
CA LEU A 24 8.02 -17.60 13.60
C LEU A 24 6.59 -18.10 13.57
N VAL A 25 5.87 -18.00 12.45
CA VAL A 25 4.44 -18.40 12.36
C VAL A 25 4.20 -19.82 12.88
N PRO A 26 5.00 -20.86 12.56
CA PRO A 26 4.80 -22.21 13.08
C PRO A 26 4.94 -22.34 14.60
N LEU A 27 5.75 -21.49 15.25
CA LEU A 27 6.13 -21.62 16.67
C LEU A 27 5.09 -21.06 17.65
N PHE A 28 4.16 -20.22 17.18
CA PHE A 28 3.17 -19.56 18.04
C PHE A 28 1.75 -20.06 17.74
N ASP A 29 0.88 -20.01 18.76
CA ASP A 29 -0.52 -20.45 18.63
C ASP A 29 -1.37 -19.41 17.89
N GLU A 30 -1.13 -18.12 18.16
CA GLU A 30 -1.80 -16.99 17.52
C GLU A 30 -0.81 -15.86 17.22
N ILE A 31 -1.26 -14.92 16.38
CA ILE A 31 -0.51 -13.72 16.02
C ILE A 31 -1.42 -12.51 16.26
N ALA A 32 -0.88 -11.51 16.96
CA ALA A 32 -1.46 -10.19 17.08
C ALA A 32 -0.67 -9.20 16.23
N VAL A 33 -1.35 -8.55 15.29
CA VAL A 33 -0.71 -7.64 14.31
C VAL A 33 -0.76 -6.21 14.82
N GLY A 34 0.38 -5.55 14.80
CA GLY A 34 0.52 -4.14 15.12
C GLY A 34 -0.10 -3.30 14.01
N THR A 35 -1.16 -2.58 14.33
CA THR A 35 -1.85 -1.67 13.40
C THR A 35 -1.61 -0.23 13.78
N GLU A 36 -0.44 0.06 14.35
CA GLU A 36 -0.11 1.37 14.84
C GLU A 36 -0.05 2.37 13.68
N SER A 37 -0.95 3.34 13.73
CA SER A 37 -0.98 4.50 12.85
C SER A 37 -0.41 5.68 13.62
N ARG A 38 0.38 6.49 12.93
CA ARG A 38 1.00 7.71 13.46
C ARG A 38 0.55 8.90 12.61
N ASP A 39 0.97 10.11 12.99
CA ASP A 39 0.67 11.28 12.17
C ASP A 39 1.39 11.17 10.81
N PRO A 40 0.64 11.05 9.68
CA PRO A 40 1.24 10.87 8.35
C PRO A 40 2.11 12.05 7.89
N LYS A 41 2.10 13.19 8.61
CA LYS A 41 3.01 14.32 8.39
C LYS A 41 4.42 14.07 8.94
N THR A 42 4.56 13.12 9.88
CA THR A 42 5.82 12.87 10.61
C THR A 42 6.30 11.42 10.51
N THR A 43 5.70 10.62 9.64
CA THR A 43 6.12 9.24 9.37
C THR A 43 5.83 8.84 7.94
N ARG A 44 6.57 7.88 7.39
CA ARG A 44 6.28 7.25 6.09
C ARG A 44 5.03 6.35 6.11
N PHE A 45 4.51 5.94 7.28
CA PHE A 45 3.27 5.16 7.37
C PHE A 45 2.03 6.03 7.13
N MET A 46 1.20 5.61 6.18
CA MET A 46 -0.11 6.18 5.90
C MET A 46 -1.16 5.57 6.83
N PRO A 47 -2.27 6.27 7.13
CA PRO A 47 -3.28 5.78 8.06
C PRO A 47 -3.86 4.41 7.68
N VAL A 48 -3.98 4.11 6.38
CA VAL A 48 -4.48 2.83 5.85
C VAL A 48 -3.54 1.64 6.05
N HIS A 49 -2.31 1.88 6.51
CA HIS A 49 -1.28 0.84 6.67
C HIS A 49 -1.73 -0.29 7.61
N GLY A 50 -2.44 0.05 8.69
CA GLY A 50 -2.89 -0.93 9.68
C GLY A 50 -3.80 -2.02 9.08
N SER A 51 -4.82 -1.64 8.30
CA SER A 51 -5.72 -2.61 7.66
C SER A 51 -5.01 -3.45 6.61
N MET A 52 -4.08 -2.84 5.86
CA MET A 52 -3.27 -3.55 4.88
C MET A 52 -2.36 -4.60 5.54
N LEU A 53 -1.62 -4.21 6.57
CA LEU A 53 -0.70 -5.12 7.26
C LEU A 53 -1.46 -6.27 7.91
N PHE A 54 -2.56 -5.97 8.60
CA PHE A 54 -3.41 -7.00 9.19
C PHE A 54 -3.87 -8.01 8.14
N THR A 55 -4.40 -7.52 7.01
CA THR A 55 -4.85 -8.37 5.89
C THR A 55 -3.72 -9.24 5.36
N TYR A 56 -2.52 -8.67 5.19
CA TYR A 56 -1.36 -9.39 4.67
C TYR A 56 -0.89 -10.51 5.59
N ILE A 57 -0.69 -10.21 6.88
CA ILE A 57 -0.26 -11.23 7.86
C ILE A 57 -1.36 -12.30 8.02
N LYS A 58 -2.64 -11.92 7.96
CA LYS A 58 -3.76 -12.88 7.97
C LYS A 58 -3.72 -13.81 6.76
N GLN A 59 -3.27 -13.38 5.60
CA GLN A 59 -3.10 -14.30 4.46
C GLN A 59 -1.92 -15.25 4.62
N LEU A 60 -0.85 -14.83 5.30
CA LEU A 60 0.28 -15.71 5.64
C LEU A 60 -0.09 -16.75 6.71
N ALA A 61 -0.95 -16.39 7.67
CA ALA A 61 -1.34 -17.27 8.76
C ALA A 61 -2.86 -17.18 9.10
N PRO A 62 -3.76 -17.62 8.20
CA PRO A 62 -5.20 -17.38 8.31
C PRO A 62 -5.84 -17.84 9.62
N GLU A 63 -5.43 -19.00 10.11
CA GLU A 63 -6.01 -19.59 11.33
C GLU A 63 -5.46 -18.96 12.62
N LYS A 64 -4.33 -18.26 12.53
CA LYS A 64 -3.59 -17.74 13.70
C LYS A 64 -3.80 -16.24 13.92
N VAL A 65 -4.18 -15.49 12.88
CA VAL A 65 -4.31 -14.02 12.94
C VAL A 65 -5.76 -13.62 13.22
N LYS A 66 -6.02 -13.26 14.47
CA LYS A 66 -7.34 -12.81 14.95
C LYS A 66 -7.31 -11.46 15.64
N LYS A 67 -6.13 -11.06 16.12
CA LYS A 67 -5.95 -9.92 17.03
C LYS A 67 -5.19 -8.81 16.32
N ALA A 68 -5.65 -7.58 16.46
CA ALA A 68 -4.84 -6.41 16.24
C ALA A 68 -4.35 -5.87 17.59
N TRP A 69 -3.27 -5.09 17.58
CA TRP A 69 -2.86 -4.33 18.75
C TRP A 69 -2.31 -2.97 18.34
N PHE A 70 -2.47 -1.99 19.23
CA PHE A 70 -1.90 -0.66 19.04
C PHE A 70 -1.66 0.05 20.37
N ASP A 71 -0.86 1.12 20.34
CA ASP A 71 -0.45 1.88 21.52
C ASP A 71 -0.95 3.35 21.50
N VAL A 72 -0.73 4.03 22.62
CA VAL A 72 -1.10 5.43 22.87
C VAL A 72 0.00 6.44 22.51
N TYR A 73 1.10 5.98 21.91
CA TYR A 73 2.26 6.82 21.66
C TYR A 73 2.18 7.48 20.28
N MET A 74 2.70 8.70 20.20
CA MET A 74 2.86 9.43 18.93
C MET A 74 1.56 9.53 18.12
N CYS A 75 0.42 9.65 18.82
CA CYS A 75 -0.90 9.82 18.24
C CYS A 75 -1.73 10.82 19.05
N ASP A 76 -2.61 11.53 18.37
CA ASP A 76 -3.71 12.28 18.98
C ASP A 76 -4.98 11.41 19.08
N GLU A 77 -6.08 11.99 19.57
CA GLU A 77 -7.36 11.29 19.72
C GLU A 77 -7.86 10.72 18.38
N LYS A 78 -7.71 11.47 17.28
CA LYS A 78 -8.19 11.04 15.95
C LYS A 78 -7.38 9.85 15.45
N ILE A 79 -6.06 9.91 15.53
CA ILE A 79 -5.17 8.83 15.11
C ILE A 79 -5.39 7.60 16.01
N TYR A 80 -5.61 7.78 17.32
CA TYR A 80 -5.91 6.67 18.22
C TYR A 80 -7.21 5.94 17.84
N VAL A 81 -8.26 6.68 17.48
CA VAL A 81 -9.51 6.10 16.95
C VAL A 81 -9.29 5.45 15.58
N GLU A 82 -8.50 6.07 14.70
CA GLU A 82 -8.17 5.51 13.38
C GLU A 82 -7.45 4.16 13.48
N GLN A 83 -6.57 3.97 14.48
CA GLN A 83 -5.91 2.68 14.73
C GLN A 83 -6.92 1.55 14.97
N ALA A 84 -7.97 1.81 15.76
CA ALA A 84 -9.05 0.87 15.97
C ALA A 84 -9.89 0.64 14.71
N TYR A 85 -10.20 1.72 13.99
CA TYR A 85 -10.93 1.63 12.73
C TYR A 85 -10.21 0.75 11.70
N GLN A 86 -8.91 0.97 11.51
CA GLN A 86 -8.09 0.22 10.57
C GLN A 86 -7.87 -1.23 11.00
N SER A 87 -7.81 -1.49 12.31
CA SER A 87 -7.82 -2.85 12.86
C SER A 87 -9.06 -3.63 12.41
N LEU A 88 -10.25 -3.06 12.63
CA LEU A 88 -11.51 -3.72 12.26
C LEU A 88 -11.71 -3.76 10.74
N LEU A 89 -11.34 -2.69 10.03
CA LEU A 89 -11.42 -2.68 8.56
C LEU A 89 -10.50 -3.74 7.94
N GLY A 90 -9.34 -4.03 8.54
CA GLY A 90 -8.48 -5.16 8.17
C GLY A 90 -9.09 -6.54 8.50
N GLY A 91 -10.12 -6.59 9.34
CA GLY A 91 -10.82 -7.81 9.75
C GLY A 91 -10.28 -8.43 11.03
N ALA A 92 -9.83 -7.62 11.98
CA ALA A 92 -9.52 -8.06 13.34
C ALA A 92 -10.79 -8.41 14.12
N ASP A 93 -10.76 -9.55 14.82
CA ASP A 93 -11.86 -10.00 15.67
C ASP A 93 -11.71 -9.45 17.10
N GLU A 94 -10.48 -9.12 17.49
CA GLU A 94 -10.13 -8.65 18.83
C GLU A 94 -9.05 -7.55 18.72
N ILE A 95 -9.15 -6.54 19.59
CA ILE A 95 -8.18 -5.44 19.68
C ILE A 95 -7.53 -5.48 21.05
N ILE A 96 -6.20 -5.51 21.09
CA ILE A 96 -5.39 -5.39 22.31
C ILE A 96 -4.91 -3.95 22.42
N LEU A 97 -5.35 -3.25 23.46
CA LEU A 97 -4.93 -1.88 23.73
C LEU A 97 -3.65 -1.88 24.59
N PHE A 98 -2.57 -1.26 24.09
CA PHE A 98 -1.31 -1.09 24.83
C PHE A 98 -1.26 0.30 25.53
N CYS A 99 -1.06 0.43 26.84
CA CYS A 99 -1.03 -0.63 27.86
C CYS A 99 -1.93 -0.30 29.06
N ALA A 100 -2.57 -1.32 29.63
CA ALA A 100 -3.60 -1.15 30.66
C ALA A 100 -3.15 -0.28 31.85
N GLY A 101 -1.87 -0.36 32.24
CA GLY A 101 -1.31 0.40 33.36
C GLY A 101 -1.27 1.92 33.16
N ILE A 102 -1.32 2.42 31.92
CA ILE A 102 -1.23 3.87 31.64
C ILE A 102 -2.56 4.49 31.17
N MET A 103 -3.55 3.68 30.77
CA MET A 103 -4.82 4.19 30.23
C MET A 103 -5.63 5.04 31.21
N GLY A 104 -5.53 4.75 32.52
CA GLY A 104 -6.21 5.53 33.56
C GLY A 104 -5.57 6.89 33.84
N GLN A 105 -4.38 7.17 33.31
CA GLN A 105 -3.67 8.42 33.55
C GLN A 105 -4.40 9.60 32.92
N LYS A 106 -4.41 10.75 33.60
CA LYS A 106 -5.09 11.97 33.14
C LYS A 106 -4.67 12.40 31.74
N THR A 107 -3.40 12.18 31.37
CA THR A 107 -2.83 12.52 30.07
C THR A 107 -3.25 11.59 28.94
N ILE A 108 -3.58 10.32 29.24
CA ILE A 108 -3.96 9.30 28.25
C ILE A 108 -5.49 9.20 28.12
N ARG A 109 -6.22 9.55 29.17
CA ARG A 109 -7.68 9.45 29.23
C ARG A 109 -8.43 10.08 28.04
N PRO A 110 -8.01 11.23 27.45
CA PRO A 110 -8.67 11.76 26.26
C PRO A 110 -8.71 10.79 25.06
N LEU A 111 -7.61 10.06 24.82
CA LEU A 111 -7.53 9.06 23.75
C LEU A 111 -8.54 7.93 23.98
N VAL A 112 -8.61 7.42 25.21
CA VAL A 112 -9.53 6.34 25.60
C VAL A 112 -10.99 6.79 25.50
N THR A 113 -11.30 8.01 25.94
CA THR A 113 -12.64 8.60 25.81
C THR A 113 -13.05 8.70 24.34
N ALA A 114 -12.18 9.23 23.47
CA ALA A 114 -12.46 9.34 22.05
C ALA A 114 -12.73 7.98 21.40
N LEU A 115 -11.97 6.94 21.77
CA LEU A 115 -12.19 5.56 21.31
C LEU A 115 -13.57 5.03 21.72
N ILE A 116 -13.97 5.23 22.98
CA ILE A 116 -15.29 4.82 23.49
C ILE A 116 -16.40 5.51 22.69
N GLU A 117 -16.30 6.84 22.51
CA GLU A 117 -17.30 7.63 21.79
C GLU A 117 -17.47 7.21 20.33
N HIS A 118 -16.42 6.71 19.69
CA HIS A 118 -16.45 6.28 18.28
C HIS A 118 -16.70 4.79 18.09
N THR A 119 -16.76 4.00 19.17
CA THR A 119 -16.85 2.53 19.11
C THR A 119 -18.04 2.06 18.26
N GLU A 120 -19.23 2.63 18.46
CA GLU A 120 -20.43 2.25 17.69
C GLU A 120 -20.27 2.54 16.18
N LYS A 121 -19.68 3.68 15.84
CA LYS A 121 -19.44 4.04 14.44
C LYS A 121 -18.44 3.09 13.79
N ILE A 122 -17.36 2.76 14.51
CA ILE A 122 -16.33 1.83 14.04
C ILE A 122 -16.93 0.43 13.82
N ASP A 123 -17.72 -0.06 14.78
CA ASP A 123 -18.38 -1.37 14.69
C ASP A 123 -19.29 -1.49 13.46
N ARG A 124 -20.12 -0.48 13.20
CA ARG A 124 -20.97 -0.43 11.99
C ARG A 124 -20.19 -0.48 10.67
N LEU A 125 -18.94 -0.02 10.67
CA LEU A 125 -18.07 0.00 9.49
C LEU A 125 -17.13 -1.22 9.40
N SER A 126 -17.06 -2.07 10.43
CA SER A 126 -16.19 -3.26 10.46
C SER A 126 -16.52 -4.30 9.39
N GLY A 127 -17.78 -4.36 8.94
CA GLY A 127 -18.25 -5.30 7.91
C GLY A 127 -17.65 -5.09 6.51
N PHE A 128 -16.88 -4.03 6.29
CA PHE A 128 -16.28 -3.68 5.00
C PHE A 128 -14.91 -4.30 4.74
N SER A 129 -14.43 -5.25 5.55
CA SER A 129 -13.12 -5.90 5.33
C SER A 129 -12.95 -6.58 3.96
N LYS A 130 -14.05 -6.93 3.28
CA LYS A 130 -14.04 -7.46 1.91
C LYS A 130 -13.97 -6.40 0.81
N ILE A 131 -13.80 -5.12 1.16
CA ILE A 131 -13.73 -4.03 0.19
C ILE A 131 -12.42 -4.02 -0.60
N PHE A 132 -11.35 -4.57 -0.02
CA PHE A 132 -10.08 -4.75 -0.71
C PHE A 132 -10.20 -5.88 -1.72
N THR A 133 -9.96 -5.56 -2.99
CA THR A 133 -10.33 -6.42 -4.13
C THR A 133 -9.29 -6.43 -5.24
N VAL A 134 -8.17 -5.71 -5.07
CA VAL A 134 -7.07 -5.69 -6.04
C VAL A 134 -5.78 -6.18 -5.36
N PRO A 135 -5.35 -7.44 -5.60
CA PRO A 135 -4.14 -7.96 -4.99
C PRO A 135 -2.89 -7.26 -5.53
N VAL A 136 -2.04 -6.77 -4.63
CA VAL A 136 -0.65 -6.38 -4.88
C VAL A 136 0.22 -7.55 -4.44
N LEU A 137 0.88 -8.19 -5.39
CA LEU A 137 1.67 -9.38 -5.09
C LEU A 137 2.96 -9.00 -4.38
N ARG A 138 3.29 -9.77 -3.35
CA ARG A 138 4.54 -9.63 -2.61
C ARG A 138 5.21 -10.98 -2.44
N ALA A 139 6.50 -11.04 -2.73
CA ALA A 139 7.36 -12.14 -2.35
C ALA A 139 7.99 -11.86 -0.97
N ALA A 140 8.31 -12.93 -0.23
CA ALA A 140 9.06 -12.79 1.01
C ALA A 140 10.46 -12.21 0.71
N ASN A 141 10.98 -11.40 1.64
CA ASN A 141 12.37 -10.90 1.63
C ASN A 141 12.79 -10.14 0.35
N THR A 142 11.84 -9.48 -0.33
CA THR A 142 12.14 -8.59 -1.47
C THR A 142 12.04 -7.12 -1.10
N GLU A 143 12.87 -6.30 -1.73
CA GLU A 143 12.96 -4.85 -1.53
C GLU A 143 12.64 -4.08 -2.82
N GLY A 144 12.58 -2.75 -2.73
CA GLY A 144 12.25 -1.86 -3.83
C GLY A 144 10.83 -1.28 -3.72
N GLU A 145 10.59 -0.12 -4.33
CA GLU A 145 9.30 0.60 -4.31
C GLU A 145 8.63 0.62 -2.93
N ASP A 146 9.42 0.97 -1.92
CA ASP A 146 9.02 0.86 -0.54
C ASP A 146 7.72 1.62 -0.28
N TYR A 147 6.82 0.99 0.48
CA TYR A 147 5.54 1.58 0.87
C TYR A 147 4.55 1.86 -0.27
N LEU A 148 4.89 1.71 -1.55
CA LEU A 148 4.01 2.08 -2.67
C LEU A 148 2.58 1.53 -2.52
N HIS A 149 2.45 0.30 -2.02
CA HIS A 149 1.16 -0.34 -1.75
C HIS A 149 0.24 0.51 -0.85
N GLN A 150 0.75 1.08 0.24
CA GLN A 150 -0.07 1.89 1.16
C GLN A 150 -0.41 3.25 0.55
N TYR A 151 0.41 3.78 -0.36
CA TYR A 151 0.09 4.99 -1.12
C TYR A 151 -0.99 4.74 -2.17
N LEU A 152 -0.94 3.61 -2.89
CA LEU A 152 -2.03 3.19 -3.78
C LEU A 152 -3.34 3.02 -3.00
N LEU A 153 -3.25 2.40 -1.82
CA LEU A 153 -4.39 2.22 -0.94
C LEU A 153 -4.93 3.57 -0.46
N MET A 154 -4.07 4.44 0.07
CA MET A 154 -4.46 5.77 0.54
C MET A 154 -4.97 6.66 -0.60
N ALA A 155 -4.48 6.47 -1.82
CA ALA A 155 -4.96 7.15 -3.03
C ALA A 155 -6.37 6.72 -3.44
N GLY A 156 -6.92 5.68 -2.81
CA GLY A 156 -8.29 5.21 -3.06
C GLY A 156 -8.38 4.05 -4.03
N LEU A 157 -7.29 3.35 -4.31
CA LEU A 157 -7.36 2.06 -4.99
C LEU A 157 -7.58 0.99 -3.91
N PRO A 158 -8.63 0.16 -3.97
CA PRO A 158 -8.91 -0.88 -2.96
C PRO A 158 -7.94 -2.07 -3.08
N VAL A 159 -6.65 -1.79 -2.95
CA VAL A 159 -5.57 -2.78 -3.03
C VAL A 159 -5.39 -3.51 -1.71
N TYR A 160 -4.86 -4.73 -1.75
CA TYR A 160 -4.35 -5.41 -0.56
C TYR A 160 -3.06 -6.15 -0.90
N LEU A 161 -2.11 -6.18 0.04
CA LEU A 161 -0.91 -6.99 -0.10
C LEU A 161 -1.25 -8.48 0.04
N THR A 162 -0.68 -9.30 -0.83
CA THR A 162 -0.88 -10.76 -0.82
C THR A 162 0.39 -11.51 -1.18
N PRO A 163 0.67 -12.67 -0.55
CA PRO A 163 1.79 -13.53 -0.94
C PRO A 163 1.69 -13.99 -2.39
N VAL A 164 2.84 -14.07 -3.08
CA VAL A 164 2.95 -14.50 -4.48
C VAL A 164 2.63 -15.99 -4.68
N GLU A 165 2.47 -16.77 -3.63
CA GLU A 165 2.06 -18.18 -3.65
C GLU A 165 0.54 -18.34 -3.59
N THR A 166 -0.19 -17.26 -3.26
CA THR A 166 -1.64 -17.28 -3.09
C THR A 166 -2.37 -17.64 -4.39
N LYS A 167 -3.48 -18.38 -4.29
CA LYS A 167 -4.39 -18.62 -5.42
C LYS A 167 -5.25 -17.38 -5.66
N TYR A 168 -4.94 -16.63 -6.72
CA TYR A 168 -5.68 -15.42 -7.07
C TYR A 168 -7.02 -15.73 -7.74
N ARG A 169 -8.12 -15.24 -7.19
CA ARG A 169 -9.44 -15.31 -7.84
C ARG A 169 -9.66 -14.11 -8.76
N GLU A 170 -9.12 -12.97 -8.36
CA GLU A 170 -9.23 -11.66 -8.97
C GLU A 170 -8.63 -11.66 -10.37
N LYS A 171 -9.28 -10.96 -11.29
CA LYS A 171 -8.84 -10.87 -12.69
C LYS A 171 -7.62 -9.96 -12.83
N LEU A 172 -7.60 -8.83 -12.14
CA LEU A 172 -6.51 -7.87 -12.11
C LEU A 172 -5.57 -8.16 -10.94
N VAL A 173 -4.26 -8.14 -11.18
CA VAL A 173 -3.22 -8.17 -10.14
C VAL A 173 -2.26 -6.99 -10.33
N VAL A 174 -1.66 -6.53 -9.24
CA VAL A 174 -0.66 -5.46 -9.24
C VAL A 174 0.73 -6.04 -8.96
N LEU A 175 1.72 -5.65 -9.76
CA LEU A 175 3.11 -6.06 -9.62
C LEU A 175 4.03 -4.85 -9.37
N THR A 176 4.84 -4.95 -8.35
CA THR A 176 5.86 -3.96 -7.95
C THR A 176 7.21 -4.64 -7.90
N GLU A 177 8.29 -3.91 -7.64
CA GLU A 177 9.61 -4.50 -7.43
C GLU A 177 9.63 -5.59 -6.35
N GLN A 178 8.76 -5.47 -5.34
CA GLN A 178 8.60 -6.43 -4.24
C GLN A 178 7.78 -7.67 -4.63
N SER A 179 7.26 -7.76 -5.86
CA SER A 179 6.49 -8.94 -6.28
C SER A 179 7.35 -10.17 -6.54
N ALA A 180 8.63 -9.97 -6.85
CA ALA A 180 9.62 -11.03 -7.01
C ALA A 180 11.04 -10.43 -7.08
N ALA A 181 12.04 -11.21 -6.69
CA ALA A 181 13.44 -10.88 -6.98
C ALA A 181 13.65 -10.72 -8.49
N GLU A 182 14.61 -9.89 -8.89
CA GLU A 182 14.77 -9.44 -10.27
C GLU A 182 14.81 -10.59 -11.29
N GLN A 183 15.57 -11.64 -10.99
CA GLN A 183 15.71 -12.83 -11.82
C GLN A 183 14.41 -13.65 -11.97
N ASP A 184 13.48 -13.53 -11.02
CA ASP A 184 12.25 -14.32 -10.96
C ASP A 184 11.03 -13.58 -11.55
N ARG A 185 11.12 -12.26 -11.76
CA ARG A 185 10.05 -11.42 -12.34
C ARG A 185 9.55 -11.95 -13.70
N PRO A 186 10.41 -12.39 -14.65
CA PRO A 186 9.93 -12.97 -15.91
C PRO A 186 9.10 -14.23 -15.73
N ALA A 187 9.50 -15.10 -14.79
CA ALA A 187 8.78 -16.35 -14.51
C ALA A 187 7.41 -16.06 -13.91
N LEU A 188 7.34 -15.14 -12.94
CA LEU A 188 6.09 -14.67 -12.35
C LEU A 188 5.14 -14.07 -13.41
N PHE A 189 5.65 -13.17 -14.24
CA PHE A 189 4.86 -12.55 -15.31
C PHE A 189 4.28 -13.60 -16.27
N ASN A 190 5.12 -14.52 -16.77
CA ASN A 190 4.69 -15.58 -17.68
C ASN A 190 3.61 -16.49 -17.06
N ARG A 191 3.73 -16.80 -15.76
CA ARG A 191 2.73 -17.56 -15.01
C ARG A 191 1.38 -16.83 -14.99
N LEU A 192 1.37 -15.54 -14.70
CA LEU A 192 0.15 -14.73 -14.65
C LEU A 192 -0.52 -14.57 -16.02
N ILE A 193 0.28 -14.42 -17.09
CA ILE A 193 -0.21 -14.44 -18.48
C ILE A 193 -0.84 -15.79 -18.83
N LYS A 194 -0.24 -16.92 -18.42
CA LYS A 194 -0.82 -18.26 -18.62
C LYS A 194 -2.15 -18.42 -17.87
N LEU A 195 -2.25 -17.84 -16.68
CA LEU A 195 -3.49 -17.75 -15.90
C LEU A 195 -4.49 -16.72 -16.43
N LYS A 196 -4.19 -16.06 -17.56
CA LYS A 196 -5.01 -15.02 -18.19
C LYS A 196 -5.36 -13.90 -17.22
N LYS A 197 -4.45 -13.51 -16.32
CA LYS A 197 -4.64 -12.35 -15.44
C LYS A 197 -4.39 -11.06 -16.21
N ASP A 198 -5.16 -10.03 -15.92
CA ASP A 198 -4.81 -8.67 -16.31
C ASP A 198 -3.84 -8.12 -15.26
N ILE A 199 -2.91 -7.29 -15.68
CA ILE A 199 -1.75 -6.91 -14.86
C ILE A 199 -1.59 -5.39 -14.92
N LEU A 200 -1.53 -4.74 -13.76
CA LEU A 200 -0.97 -3.41 -13.60
C LEU A 200 0.40 -3.56 -12.95
N MET A 201 1.46 -3.08 -13.55
CA MET A 201 2.80 -3.17 -12.98
C MET A 201 3.52 -1.83 -13.00
N THR A 202 4.56 -1.70 -12.19
CA THR A 202 5.47 -0.55 -12.26
C THR A 202 6.57 -0.77 -13.30
N THR A 203 7.23 0.31 -13.72
CA THR A 203 8.45 0.21 -14.54
C THR A 203 9.57 -0.56 -13.82
N GLY A 204 9.65 -0.43 -12.48
CA GLY A 204 10.60 -1.16 -11.65
C GLY A 204 10.46 -2.69 -11.77
N PHE A 205 9.24 -3.22 -11.83
CA PHE A 205 9.01 -4.63 -12.14
C PHE A 205 9.23 -4.95 -13.63
N ALA A 206 8.77 -4.05 -14.51
CA ALA A 206 8.76 -4.25 -15.96
C ALA A 206 10.16 -4.35 -16.59
N GLN A 207 11.17 -3.65 -16.05
CA GLN A 207 12.52 -3.60 -16.62
C GLN A 207 13.20 -4.97 -16.76
N SER A 208 12.80 -5.94 -15.94
CA SER A 208 13.31 -7.30 -15.98
C SER A 208 12.62 -8.17 -17.05
N ILE A 209 11.57 -7.67 -17.71
CA ILE A 209 10.69 -8.42 -18.63
C ILE A 209 10.90 -7.95 -20.08
N LYS A 210 12.16 -7.73 -20.46
CA LYS A 210 12.59 -7.15 -21.75
C LYS A 210 12.06 -7.85 -23.00
N LYS A 211 11.61 -9.11 -22.88
CA LYS A 211 10.99 -9.88 -23.97
C LYS A 211 9.67 -9.29 -24.46
N TYR A 212 8.89 -8.67 -23.56
CA TYR A 212 7.52 -8.26 -23.88
C TYR A 212 7.39 -6.76 -24.14
N PHE A 213 8.24 -5.95 -23.52
CA PHE A 213 8.22 -4.50 -23.67
C PHE A 213 9.62 -3.92 -23.39
N GLY A 214 9.95 -2.87 -24.13
CA GLY A 214 11.11 -2.03 -23.97
C GLY A 214 10.93 -1.11 -22.78
N VAL A 215 11.83 -1.27 -21.81
CA VAL A 215 11.99 -0.34 -20.70
C VAL A 215 13.39 0.24 -20.80
N LYS A 216 13.50 1.56 -20.69
CA LYS A 216 14.77 2.27 -20.79
C LYS A 216 14.97 3.12 -19.55
N GLU A 217 16.21 3.14 -19.09
CA GLU A 217 16.68 4.21 -18.22
C GLU A 217 16.71 5.51 -19.02
N VAL A 218 16.19 6.56 -18.39
CA VAL A 218 16.23 7.89 -18.98
C VAL A 218 17.62 8.48 -18.71
N LYS A 219 18.33 8.84 -19.78
CA LYS A 219 19.78 9.16 -19.75
C LYS A 219 20.16 10.35 -18.85
N GLU A 220 19.21 11.25 -18.63
CA GLU A 220 19.31 12.38 -17.71
C GLU A 220 18.06 12.35 -16.84
N GLU A 221 18.16 12.65 -15.55
CA GLU A 221 16.99 12.64 -14.65
C GLU A 221 15.95 13.64 -15.16
N VAL A 222 14.87 13.13 -15.74
CA VAL A 222 13.82 13.99 -16.29
C VAL A 222 12.98 14.49 -15.14
N ARG A 223 13.15 15.78 -14.81
CA ARG A 223 12.26 16.49 -13.90
C ARG A 223 10.85 16.53 -14.49
N VAL A 224 9.86 16.10 -13.72
CA VAL A 224 8.46 16.04 -14.12
C VAL A 224 7.75 17.30 -13.65
N ASP A 225 7.34 18.16 -14.59
CA ASP A 225 6.68 19.46 -14.31
C ASP A 225 5.17 19.45 -14.63
N ARG A 226 4.69 18.41 -15.31
CA ARG A 226 3.29 18.23 -15.66
C ARG A 226 2.94 16.79 -15.94
N ILE A 227 1.66 16.48 -15.73
CA ILE A 227 1.04 15.22 -16.13
C ILE A 227 -0.19 15.50 -16.98
N LYS A 228 -0.31 14.79 -18.11
CA LYS A 228 -1.41 14.86 -19.06
C LYS A 228 -2.19 13.57 -19.06
N TYR A 229 -3.50 13.67 -18.82
CA TYR A 229 -4.42 12.55 -18.83
C TYR A 229 -5.80 13.01 -19.30
N ALA A 230 -6.45 12.18 -20.12
CA ALA A 230 -7.79 12.45 -20.67
C ALA A 230 -7.93 13.85 -21.32
N GLY A 231 -6.89 14.28 -22.04
CA GLY A 231 -6.85 15.58 -22.74
C GLY A 231 -6.63 16.80 -21.84
N ARG A 232 -6.44 16.62 -20.53
CA ARG A 232 -6.18 17.69 -19.57
C ARG A 232 -4.76 17.57 -19.01
N THR A 233 -4.14 18.72 -18.76
CA THR A 233 -2.81 18.83 -18.17
C THR A 233 -2.91 19.42 -16.76
N GLN A 234 -2.22 18.81 -15.81
CA GLN A 234 -1.99 19.35 -14.47
C GLN A 234 -0.51 19.67 -14.33
N HIS A 235 -0.18 20.90 -13.96
CA HIS A 235 1.19 21.29 -13.60
C HIS A 235 1.52 20.84 -12.19
N ILE A 236 2.79 20.53 -11.97
CA ILE A 236 3.34 19.96 -10.75
C ILE A 236 4.41 20.92 -10.22
N ASP A 237 4.30 21.25 -8.95
CA ASP A 237 5.22 22.13 -8.23
C ASP A 237 5.92 21.33 -7.12
N GLU A 238 6.58 20.24 -7.54
CA GLU A 238 7.33 19.32 -6.69
C GLU A 238 8.59 18.88 -7.45
N GLU A 239 9.61 18.45 -6.71
CA GLU A 239 10.83 17.89 -7.29
C GLU A 239 10.64 16.40 -7.58
N LEU A 240 9.93 16.11 -8.67
CA LEU A 240 9.67 14.75 -9.14
C LEU A 240 10.59 14.39 -10.32
N TYR A 241 11.09 13.16 -10.33
CA TYR A 241 12.02 12.68 -11.36
C TYR A 241 11.59 11.33 -11.93
N LEU A 242 11.62 11.22 -13.25
CA LEU A 242 11.41 9.96 -13.96
C LEU A 242 12.74 9.25 -14.19
N LYS A 243 12.87 8.02 -13.71
CA LYS A 243 14.08 7.18 -13.88
C LYS A 243 13.97 6.16 -15.00
N LEU A 244 12.80 5.57 -15.15
CA LEU A 244 12.51 4.50 -16.11
C LEU A 244 11.29 4.88 -16.94
N GLU A 245 11.35 4.63 -18.23
CA GLU A 245 10.21 4.75 -19.14
C GLU A 245 9.91 3.43 -19.87
N VAL A 246 8.62 3.19 -20.15
CA VAL A 246 8.21 2.16 -21.10
C VAL A 246 8.04 2.79 -22.47
N THR A 247 8.76 2.27 -23.46
CA THR A 247 8.72 2.81 -24.84
C THR A 247 7.64 2.18 -25.70
N ASP A 248 7.09 1.05 -25.27
CA ASP A 248 6.10 0.30 -26.04
C ASP A 248 4.65 0.53 -25.57
N GLY A 249 3.73 0.16 -26.44
CA GLY A 249 2.29 0.15 -26.14
C GLY A 249 1.59 1.48 -26.42
N LYS A 250 0.29 1.50 -26.12
CA LYS A 250 -0.55 2.69 -26.22
C LYS A 250 -0.40 3.52 -24.93
N HIS A 251 0.08 4.75 -25.04
CA HIS A 251 0.18 5.65 -23.90
C HIS A 251 -1.20 6.21 -23.53
N LEU A 252 -1.60 6.01 -22.27
CA LEU A 252 -2.88 6.46 -21.71
C LEU A 252 -2.73 7.78 -20.93
N ALA A 253 -1.54 8.03 -20.39
CA ALA A 253 -1.16 9.26 -19.70
C ALA A 253 0.31 9.56 -19.96
N LEU A 254 0.68 10.85 -19.98
CA LEU A 254 2.03 11.33 -20.30
C LEU A 254 2.55 12.27 -19.22
N LEU A 255 3.83 12.20 -18.94
CA LEU A 255 4.62 13.17 -18.18
C LEU A 255 5.36 14.07 -19.17
N ASN A 256 5.38 15.37 -18.90
CA ASN A 256 6.04 16.38 -19.76
C ASN A 256 5.64 16.28 -21.24
N ASP A 257 4.40 15.86 -21.53
CA ASP A 257 3.86 15.63 -22.87
C ASP A 257 4.63 14.61 -23.75
N ALA A 258 5.64 13.92 -23.20
CA ALA A 258 6.55 13.07 -23.96
C ALA A 258 6.73 11.67 -23.36
N TYR A 259 6.85 11.57 -22.04
CA TYR A 259 7.20 10.32 -21.37
C TYR A 259 5.96 9.56 -20.90
N PRO A 260 5.78 8.27 -21.20
CA PRO A 260 4.59 7.55 -20.79
C PRO A 260 4.49 7.38 -19.26
N TYR A 261 3.49 8.00 -18.63
CA TYR A 261 3.14 7.74 -17.23
C TYR A 261 2.44 6.39 -17.09
N LEU A 262 1.51 6.09 -18.00
CA LEU A 262 0.74 4.85 -18.01
C LEU A 262 0.64 4.34 -19.45
N SER A 263 1.18 3.16 -19.70
CA SER A 263 1.12 2.49 -21.00
C SER A 263 0.21 1.26 -20.93
N PHE A 264 -0.49 0.96 -22.03
CA PHE A 264 -1.34 -0.21 -22.20
C PHE A 264 -0.85 -1.08 -23.36
N MET A 265 -0.87 -2.38 -23.13
CA MET A 265 -0.51 -3.41 -24.09
C MET A 265 -1.41 -4.63 -23.96
N LYS A 266 -1.56 -5.38 -25.06
CA LYS A 266 -2.18 -6.70 -25.04
C LYS A 266 -1.10 -7.76 -25.17
N VAL A 267 -1.03 -8.68 -24.20
CA VAL A 267 -0.12 -9.83 -24.24
C VAL A 267 -0.98 -11.09 -24.21
N LYS A 268 -1.10 -11.76 -25.36
CA LYS A 268 -2.06 -12.86 -25.57
C LYS A 268 -3.49 -12.43 -25.19
N ASP A 269 -4.11 -13.08 -24.21
CA ASP A 269 -5.46 -12.81 -23.72
C ASP A 269 -5.50 -11.82 -22.54
N SER A 270 -4.34 -11.32 -22.11
CA SER A 270 -4.21 -10.44 -20.94
C SER A 270 -4.05 -8.98 -21.35
N LYS A 271 -4.69 -8.09 -20.59
CA LYS A 271 -4.43 -6.65 -20.60
C LYS A 271 -3.27 -6.36 -19.65
N VAL A 272 -2.24 -5.68 -20.15
CA VAL A 272 -1.07 -5.31 -19.38
C VAL A 272 -0.95 -3.79 -19.37
N TYR A 273 -0.83 -3.23 -18.17
CA TYR A 273 -0.64 -1.81 -17.92
C TYR A 273 0.69 -1.63 -17.21
N VAL A 274 1.49 -0.66 -17.64
CA VAL A 274 2.76 -0.33 -16.99
C VAL A 274 2.75 1.13 -16.57
N ALA A 275 2.96 1.39 -15.28
CA ALA A 275 3.00 2.70 -14.66
C ALA A 275 4.45 3.13 -14.40
N SER A 276 4.86 4.24 -14.99
CA SER A 276 6.17 4.88 -14.79
C SER A 276 6.04 5.92 -13.69
N ILE A 277 6.03 5.47 -12.44
CA ILE A 277 5.78 6.33 -11.27
C ILE A 277 7.05 7.16 -10.98
N PRO A 278 6.97 8.51 -10.99
CA PRO A 278 8.11 9.35 -10.62
C PRO A 278 8.54 9.14 -9.17
N VAL A 279 9.82 9.41 -8.92
CA VAL A 279 10.40 9.45 -7.58
C VAL A 279 10.43 10.91 -7.12
N SER A 280 9.99 11.17 -5.89
CA SER A 280 10.13 12.48 -5.26
C SER A 280 11.51 12.65 -4.65
N ALA A 281 12.10 13.84 -4.79
CA ALA A 281 13.27 14.27 -4.01
C ALA A 281 12.88 15.01 -2.71
N GLY A 282 11.57 15.17 -2.46
CA GLY A 282 11.05 15.79 -1.26
C GLY A 282 11.29 14.96 0.01
N ALA A 283 11.16 15.64 1.15
CA ALA A 283 11.32 15.03 2.46
C ALA A 283 10.26 15.55 3.45
N ILE A 284 9.94 14.70 4.42
CA ILE A 284 9.21 15.05 5.64
C ILE A 284 10.17 15.05 6.82
N LYS A 285 9.78 15.69 7.93
CA LYS A 285 10.52 15.58 9.20
C LYS A 285 9.80 14.65 10.15
N ASN A 286 10.51 13.66 10.67
CA ASN A 286 9.97 12.76 11.68
C ASN A 286 9.91 13.44 13.06
N ILE A 287 9.38 12.74 14.06
CA ILE A 287 9.23 13.28 15.42
C ILE A 287 10.56 13.63 16.11
N LEU A 288 11.70 13.14 15.60
CA LEU A 288 13.03 13.48 16.07
C LEU A 288 13.64 14.64 15.26
N GLY A 289 12.89 15.21 14.31
CA GLY A 289 13.34 16.26 13.40
C GLY A 289 14.24 15.77 12.27
N GLN A 290 14.39 14.46 12.09
CA GLN A 290 15.22 13.88 11.04
C GLN A 290 14.44 13.84 9.72
N GLU A 291 15.13 14.05 8.61
CA GLU A 291 14.53 13.98 7.28
C GLU A 291 14.29 12.52 6.87
N GLU A 292 13.09 12.26 6.37
CA GLU A 292 12.67 11.00 5.76
C GLU A 292 12.09 11.31 4.36
N PRO A 293 12.22 10.40 3.38
CA PRO A 293 11.60 10.60 2.07
C PRO A 293 10.09 10.86 2.19
N ASP A 294 9.58 11.80 1.41
CA ASP A 294 8.13 12.04 1.32
C ASP A 294 7.42 11.02 0.40
N ASP A 295 8.19 10.13 -0.23
CA ASP A 295 7.78 8.97 -1.02
C ASP A 295 6.82 9.33 -2.16
N TYR A 296 5.55 8.94 -2.05
CA TYR A 296 4.54 9.09 -3.09
C TYR A 296 3.42 10.08 -2.69
N ARG A 297 3.68 10.98 -1.72
CA ARG A 297 2.69 11.96 -1.24
C ARG A 297 2.19 12.90 -2.33
N PHE A 298 3.01 13.17 -3.35
CA PHE A 298 2.60 13.93 -4.52
C PHE A 298 1.33 13.35 -5.18
N MET A 299 1.06 12.04 -5.06
CA MET A 299 -0.16 11.43 -5.59
C MET A 299 -1.45 11.97 -4.94
N PHE A 300 -1.38 12.47 -3.70
CA PHE A 300 -2.53 13.04 -3.00
C PHE A 300 -2.73 14.51 -3.34
N LYS A 301 -1.62 15.24 -3.58
CA LYS A 301 -1.63 16.65 -4.00
C LYS A 301 -2.06 16.81 -5.46
N TYR A 302 -1.70 15.86 -6.31
CA TYR A 302 -1.93 15.90 -7.76
C TYR A 302 -2.75 14.67 -8.20
N PRO A 303 -4.09 14.76 -8.21
CA PRO A 303 -4.96 13.63 -8.53
C PRO A 303 -4.68 13.00 -9.90
N TRP A 304 -4.07 13.71 -10.85
CA TRP A 304 -3.76 13.20 -12.18
C TRP A 304 -2.74 12.06 -12.18
N PHE A 305 -2.01 11.83 -11.09
CA PHE A 305 -1.25 10.58 -10.91
C PHE A 305 -2.15 9.41 -10.51
N THR A 306 -3.23 9.65 -9.76
CA THR A 306 -4.08 8.55 -9.26
C THR A 306 -5.23 8.20 -10.19
N GLU A 307 -5.81 9.18 -10.90
CA GLU A 307 -6.97 8.99 -11.76
C GLU A 307 -6.73 8.01 -12.93
N PRO A 308 -5.57 8.03 -13.63
CA PRO A 308 -5.25 7.00 -14.61
C PRO A 308 -5.25 5.59 -14.00
N LEU A 309 -4.63 5.41 -12.82
CA LEU A 309 -4.56 4.12 -12.15
C LEU A 309 -5.94 3.65 -11.69
N LYS A 310 -6.75 4.54 -11.10
CA LYS A 310 -8.14 4.25 -10.73
C LYS A 310 -8.99 3.84 -11.93
N SER A 311 -8.76 4.42 -13.10
CA SER A 311 -9.48 4.03 -14.32
C SER A 311 -9.25 2.58 -14.72
N ILE A 312 -8.05 2.04 -14.44
CA ILE A 312 -7.71 0.64 -14.68
C ILE A 312 -8.37 -0.27 -13.65
N VAL A 313 -8.48 0.17 -12.40
CA VAL A 313 -9.05 -0.61 -11.30
C VAL A 313 -10.57 -0.61 -11.29
N LYS A 314 -11.22 0.46 -11.72
CA LYS A 314 -12.68 0.65 -11.67
C LYS A 314 -13.51 -0.51 -12.27
N PRO A 315 -13.11 -1.18 -13.36
CA PRO A 315 -13.83 -2.35 -13.87
C PRO A 315 -13.77 -3.59 -12.96
N TYR A 316 -12.84 -3.64 -12.00
CA TYR A 316 -12.59 -4.78 -11.13
C TYR A 316 -13.02 -4.55 -9.68
N ALA A 317 -13.23 -3.29 -9.29
CA ALA A 317 -13.47 -2.92 -7.90
C ALA A 317 -14.31 -1.65 -7.72
N ASN A 318 -14.99 -1.54 -6.57
CA ASN A 318 -15.78 -0.36 -6.22
C ASN A 318 -14.89 0.75 -5.60
N VAL A 319 -14.16 1.45 -6.48
CA VAL A 319 -13.26 2.56 -6.11
C VAL A 319 -13.97 3.69 -5.37
N LEU A 320 -15.23 3.98 -5.70
CA LEU A 320 -16.00 5.06 -5.07
C LEU A 320 -16.36 4.71 -3.62
N LEU A 321 -16.89 3.51 -3.39
CA LEU A 321 -17.18 3.03 -2.04
C LEU A 321 -15.91 3.02 -1.17
N TYR A 322 -14.81 2.52 -1.73
CA TYR A 322 -13.55 2.48 -1.00
C TYR A 322 -13.02 3.87 -0.65
N ASN A 323 -13.11 4.85 -1.57
CA ASN A 323 -12.73 6.24 -1.26
C ASN A 323 -13.54 6.88 -0.13
N GLY A 324 -14.80 6.46 0.03
CA GLY A 324 -15.65 6.89 1.14
C GLY A 324 -15.26 6.28 2.49
N LEU A 325 -14.63 5.10 2.48
CA LEU A 325 -14.39 4.28 3.67
C LEU A 325 -12.92 4.14 4.07
N LYS A 326 -11.95 4.41 3.18
CA LYS A 326 -10.53 4.09 3.41
C LYS A 326 -9.97 4.59 4.74
N THR A 327 -10.43 5.73 5.23
CA THR A 327 -10.07 6.31 6.53
C THR A 327 -11.30 6.83 7.24
N LEU A 328 -11.30 6.79 8.58
CA LEU A 328 -12.39 7.36 9.38
C LEU A 328 -12.35 8.89 9.35
N TYR A 329 -11.13 9.44 9.37
CA TYR A 329 -10.87 10.88 9.28
C TYR A 329 -10.28 11.28 7.93
N LYS A 330 -10.50 12.53 7.53
CA LYS A 330 -9.79 13.14 6.39
C LYS A 330 -8.47 13.71 6.90
N TYR A 331 -7.38 13.25 6.31
CA TYR A 331 -6.03 13.69 6.63
C TYR A 331 -5.60 14.75 5.60
N GLU A 332 -4.99 15.81 6.10
CA GLU A 332 -4.24 16.75 5.27
C GLU A 332 -2.81 16.19 5.14
N ILE A 333 -2.43 15.80 3.92
CA ILE A 333 -1.14 15.17 3.61
C ILE A 333 -0.34 16.06 2.67
#